data_AF-A0AAX0BRU3-F1
#
_entry.id   AF-A0AAX0BRU3-F1
#
_cell.length_a   1.000
_cell.length_b   1.000
_cell.length_c   1.000
_cell.angle_alpha   90.00
_cell.angle_beta   90.00
_cell.angle_gamma   90.00
#
_symmetry.space_group_name_H-M   'P 1'
#
loop_
_entity.id
_entity.type
_entity.pdbx_description
1 polymer ?
#
loop_
_entity_poly.entity_id
_entity_poly.type
_entity_poly.pdbx_seq_one_letter_code
_entity_poly.pdbx_strand_id
1 'polypeptide(L)'
;MAIVHYAMQIEQLSDIKALVMRLKSDTVPGSKTQSWLRLCRKIKDNPRFITAPFRETKAFEKLYNQRTSVERTFGDLKDNYNLDNIRVAKMARAKVFMDLSCIALIASRLSDAASKEKTTKIVQIYHYKNFDIKRAILAKNQPK
;
A
#
# COMPACT_ATOMS: atom_id res chain seq x y z
N MET A 1 34.67 -18.01 -17.15
CA MET A 1 34.03 -17.04 -16.22
C MET A 1 32.61 -17.41 -15.77
N ALA A 2 31.98 -18.50 -16.25
CA ALA A 2 30.63 -18.91 -15.80
C ALA A 2 30.62 -19.88 -14.60
N ILE A 3 31.71 -20.61 -14.34
CA ILE A 3 31.76 -21.68 -13.32
C ILE A 3 31.85 -21.11 -11.89
N VAL A 4 32.58 -19.99 -11.69
CA VAL A 4 32.80 -19.39 -10.36
C VAL A 4 31.50 -18.77 -9.80
N HIS A 5 30.65 -18.23 -10.67
CA HIS A 5 29.39 -17.60 -10.26
C HIS A 5 28.35 -18.63 -9.78
N TYR A 6 28.35 -19.84 -10.38
CA TYR A 6 27.47 -20.93 -9.95
C TYR A 6 27.92 -21.56 -8.63
N ALA A 7 29.23 -21.72 -8.41
CA ALA A 7 29.76 -22.26 -7.16
C ALA A 7 29.47 -21.34 -5.95
N MET A 8 29.64 -20.02 -6.12
CA MET A 8 29.36 -19.03 -5.08
C MET A 8 27.87 -19.03 -4.67
N GLN A 9 26.98 -19.29 -5.62
CA GLN A 9 25.54 -19.37 -5.37
C GLN A 9 25.15 -20.65 -4.59
N ILE A 10 25.88 -21.76 -4.79
CA ILE A 10 25.65 -23.03 -4.11
C ILE A 10 26.10 -22.97 -2.63
N GLU A 11 27.24 -22.33 -2.34
CA GLU A 11 27.70 -22.15 -0.95
C GLU A 11 26.73 -21.28 -0.15
N GLN A 12 26.28 -20.14 -0.71
CA GLN A 12 25.27 -19.27 -0.07
C GLN A 12 23.95 -20.02 0.23
N LEU A 13 23.53 -20.89 -0.69
CA LEU A 13 22.32 -21.71 -0.50
C LEU A 13 22.51 -22.77 0.58
N SER A 14 23.70 -23.36 0.69
CA SER A 14 24.01 -24.33 1.75
C SER A 14 24.05 -23.70 3.14
N ASP A 15 24.63 -22.50 3.25
CA ASP A 15 24.69 -21.73 4.49
C ASP A 15 23.31 -21.25 4.93
N ILE A 16 22.47 -20.76 4.00
CA ILE A 16 21.09 -20.38 4.30
C ILE A 16 20.28 -21.61 4.75
N LYS A 17 20.49 -22.77 4.11
CA LYS A 17 19.80 -24.01 4.49
C LYS A 17 20.26 -24.52 5.86
N ALA A 18 21.56 -24.42 6.16
CA ALA A 18 22.13 -24.73 7.47
C ALA A 18 21.66 -23.76 8.56
N LEU A 19 21.54 -22.46 8.24
CA LEU A 19 20.99 -21.44 9.13
C LEU A 19 19.49 -21.69 9.43
N VAL A 20 18.71 -22.07 8.40
CA VAL A 20 17.30 -22.44 8.55
C VAL A 20 17.13 -23.73 9.36
N MET A 21 18.04 -24.69 9.20
CA MET A 21 18.05 -25.93 10.00
C MET A 21 18.47 -25.65 11.45
N ARG A 22 19.44 -24.75 11.69
CA ARG A 22 19.81 -24.25 13.04
C ARG A 22 18.67 -23.48 13.72
N LEU A 23 18.02 -22.57 13.01
CA LEU A 23 16.83 -21.86 13.51
C LEU A 23 15.65 -22.78 13.84
N LYS A 24 15.55 -23.94 13.18
CA LYS A 24 14.56 -24.98 13.51
C LYS A 24 15.00 -25.88 14.67
N SER A 25 16.31 -26.11 14.85
CA SER A 25 16.84 -26.90 15.98
C SER A 25 16.88 -26.12 17.28
N ASP A 26 17.00 -24.79 17.23
CA ASP A 26 16.99 -23.90 18.40
C ASP A 26 15.56 -23.66 18.91
N THR A 27 14.89 -24.76 19.22
CA THR A 27 13.63 -24.82 19.94
C THR A 27 13.93 -24.55 21.41
N VAL A 28 14.24 -23.29 21.77
CA VAL A 28 14.31 -22.87 23.17
C VAL A 28 12.89 -23.00 23.75
N PRO A 29 12.64 -23.88 24.74
CA PRO A 29 11.34 -23.99 25.35
C PRO A 29 11.16 -22.75 26.22
N GLY A 30 10.36 -21.79 25.73
CA GLY A 30 9.98 -20.59 26.49
C GLY A 30 10.16 -19.25 25.77
N SER A 31 10.66 -19.20 24.52
CA SER A 31 10.83 -17.93 23.81
C SER A 31 9.54 -17.49 23.08
N LYS A 32 9.28 -16.17 23.09
CA LYS A 32 8.10 -15.51 22.49
C LYS A 32 7.89 -15.86 21.00
N THR A 33 8.91 -16.37 20.31
CA THR A 33 8.87 -16.85 18.92
C THR A 33 8.09 -18.15 18.74
N GLN A 34 8.08 -19.04 19.74
CA GLN A 34 7.23 -20.25 19.75
C GLN A 34 5.74 -19.91 19.80
N SER A 35 5.38 -18.88 20.56
CA SER A 35 4.00 -18.39 20.66
C SER A 35 3.51 -17.85 19.31
N TRP A 36 4.35 -17.07 18.62
CA TRP A 36 4.03 -16.51 17.30
C TRP A 36 3.81 -17.58 16.24
N LEU A 37 4.72 -18.56 16.12
CA LEU A 37 4.57 -19.65 15.15
C LEU A 37 3.36 -20.53 15.45
N ARG A 38 3.06 -20.77 16.73
CA ARG A 38 1.89 -21.52 17.19
C ARG A 38 0.58 -20.75 16.97
N LEU A 39 0.60 -19.42 17.09
CA LEU A 39 -0.51 -18.53 16.76
C LEU A 39 -0.76 -18.49 15.25
N CYS A 40 0.30 -18.37 14.44
CA CYS A 40 0.22 -18.47 12.98
C CYS A 40 -0.34 -19.82 12.51
N ARG A 41 -0.01 -20.92 13.21
CA ARG A 41 -0.59 -22.25 12.98
C ARG A 41 -2.10 -22.25 13.30
N LYS A 42 -2.51 -21.73 14.47
CA LYS A 42 -3.92 -21.63 14.89
C LYS A 42 -4.78 -20.75 13.96
N ILE A 43 -4.22 -19.69 13.38
CA ILE A 43 -4.89 -18.85 12.38
C ILE A 43 -5.26 -19.68 11.13
N LYS A 44 -4.39 -20.59 10.73
CA LYS A 44 -4.59 -21.46 9.56
C LYS A 44 -5.70 -22.50 9.80
N ASP A 45 -5.80 -22.99 11.03
CA ASP A 45 -6.75 -24.05 11.39
C ASP A 45 -8.17 -23.53 11.60
N ASN A 46 -8.36 -22.26 12.02
CA ASN A 46 -9.68 -21.62 12.13
C ASN A 46 -9.61 -20.10 11.92
N PRO A 47 -9.84 -19.61 10.68
CA PRO A 47 -9.72 -18.18 10.35
C PRO A 47 -10.79 -17.28 10.98
N ARG A 48 -11.83 -17.85 11.62
CA ARG A 48 -12.92 -17.08 12.27
C ARG A 48 -12.53 -16.48 13.62
N PHE A 49 -11.53 -17.02 14.31
CA PHE A 49 -11.18 -16.59 15.68
C PHE A 49 -10.08 -15.54 15.74
N ILE A 50 -9.24 -15.45 14.70
CA ILE A 50 -8.13 -14.49 14.67
C ILE A 50 -8.12 -13.82 13.30
N THR A 51 -8.42 -12.53 13.26
CA THR A 51 -8.29 -11.74 12.04
C THR A 51 -6.82 -11.55 11.71
N ALA A 52 -6.37 -12.14 10.59
CA ALA A 52 -5.07 -11.86 10.02
C ALA A 52 -5.22 -10.86 8.86
N PRO A 53 -4.41 -9.80 8.77
CA PRO A 53 -3.37 -9.38 9.71
C PRO A 53 -3.94 -8.81 11.03
N PHE A 54 -3.14 -8.89 12.08
CA PHE A 54 -3.50 -8.40 13.42
C PHE A 54 -3.82 -6.89 13.38
N ARG A 55 -4.87 -6.47 14.08
CA ARG A 55 -5.22 -5.05 14.24
C ARG A 55 -3.99 -4.28 14.78
N GLU A 56 -3.84 -3.01 14.41
CA GLU A 56 -2.66 -2.18 14.76
C GLU A 56 -1.37 -2.49 14.00
N THR A 57 -1.33 -3.52 13.17
CA THR A 57 -0.20 -3.69 12.24
C THR A 57 -0.33 -2.77 11.03
N LYS A 58 0.81 -2.30 10.49
CA LYS A 58 0.83 -1.51 9.24
C LYS A 58 0.15 -2.25 8.07
N ALA A 59 0.23 -3.59 8.06
CA ALA A 59 -0.45 -4.40 7.06
C ALA A 59 -1.98 -4.34 7.20
N PHE A 60 -2.49 -4.38 8.43
CA PHE A 60 -3.92 -4.20 8.70
C PHE A 60 -4.39 -2.80 8.32
N GLU A 61 -3.65 -1.75 8.72
CA GLU A 61 -3.99 -0.38 8.39
C GLU A 61 -4.09 -0.16 6.88
N LYS A 62 -3.14 -0.70 6.10
CA LYS A 62 -3.16 -0.64 4.64
C LYS A 62 -4.43 -1.28 4.06
N LEU A 63 -4.77 -2.50 4.48
CA LEU A 63 -5.97 -3.20 4.01
C LEU A 63 -7.26 -2.49 4.46
N TYR A 64 -7.27 -1.96 5.68
CA TYR A 64 -8.40 -1.21 6.23
C TYR A 64 -8.65 0.09 5.45
N ASN A 65 -7.57 0.80 5.09
CA ASN A 65 -7.64 2.00 4.26
C ASN A 65 -8.12 1.67 2.84
N GLN A 66 -7.66 0.56 2.26
CA GLN A 66 -8.17 0.08 0.97
C GLN A 66 -9.67 -0.23 1.02
N ARG A 67 -10.12 -0.98 2.04
CA ARG A 67 -11.55 -1.26 2.24
C ARG A 67 -12.36 0.03 2.37
N THR A 68 -11.91 0.94 3.25
CA THR A 68 -12.59 2.22 3.48
C THR A 68 -12.62 3.06 2.19
N SER A 69 -11.57 3.01 1.37
CA SER A 69 -11.56 3.71 0.07
C SER A 69 -12.62 3.17 -0.88
N VAL A 70 -12.82 1.84 -0.91
CA VAL A 70 -13.86 1.21 -1.73
C VAL A 70 -15.26 1.63 -1.27
N GLU A 71 -15.51 1.62 0.04
CA GLU A 71 -16.80 2.07 0.60
C GLU A 71 -17.09 3.54 0.27
N ARG A 72 -16.09 4.42 0.35
CA ARG A 72 -16.23 5.83 -0.07
C ARG A 72 -16.54 5.95 -1.56
N THR A 73 -15.85 5.20 -2.41
CA THR A 73 -16.14 5.24 -3.86
C THR A 73 -17.55 4.75 -4.18
N PHE A 74 -18.06 3.75 -3.46
CA PHE A 74 -19.45 3.32 -3.61
C PHE A 74 -20.46 4.35 -3.10
N GLY A 75 -20.12 5.10 -2.04
CA GLY A 75 -20.91 6.27 -1.61
C GLY A 75 -20.98 7.33 -2.70
N ASP A 76 -19.82 7.75 -3.21
CA ASP A 76 -19.74 8.75 -4.29
C ASP A 76 -20.56 8.34 -5.53
N LEU A 77 -20.50 7.05 -5.88
CA LEU A 77 -21.24 6.46 -6.98
C LEU A 77 -22.76 6.54 -6.78
N LYS A 78 -23.24 6.28 -5.57
CA LYS A 78 -24.66 6.39 -5.24
C LYS A 78 -25.14 7.84 -5.26
N ASP A 79 -24.40 8.72 -4.57
CA ASP A 79 -24.82 10.10 -4.32
C ASP A 79 -24.62 10.99 -5.55
N ASN A 80 -23.46 10.93 -6.20
CA ASN A 80 -23.10 11.84 -7.30
C ASN A 80 -23.42 11.28 -8.69
N TYR A 81 -23.38 9.95 -8.87
CA TYR A 81 -23.66 9.29 -10.15
C TYR A 81 -25.07 8.66 -10.20
N ASN A 82 -25.92 8.98 -9.21
CA ASN A 82 -27.34 8.61 -9.14
C ASN A 82 -27.60 7.10 -9.29
N LEU A 83 -26.66 6.27 -8.82
CA LEU A 83 -26.77 4.82 -8.90
C LEU A 83 -27.90 4.26 -8.01
N ASP A 84 -28.35 5.02 -7.02
CA ASP A 84 -29.45 4.62 -6.12
C ASP A 84 -30.85 4.77 -6.76
N ASN A 85 -31.02 5.68 -7.73
CA ASN A 85 -32.32 5.96 -8.37
C ASN A 85 -32.42 5.43 -9.81
N ILE A 86 -31.73 4.33 -10.12
CA ILE A 86 -31.78 3.73 -11.47
C ILE A 86 -33.16 3.14 -11.73
N ARG A 87 -33.95 3.81 -12.56
CA ARG A 87 -35.28 3.36 -13.00
C ARG A 87 -35.25 2.75 -14.39
N VAL A 88 -34.43 1.71 -14.58
CA VAL A 88 -34.27 1.08 -15.89
C VAL A 88 -34.94 -0.29 -15.91
N ALA A 89 -35.87 -0.50 -16.84
CA ALA A 89 -36.76 -1.66 -16.87
C ALA A 89 -36.08 -3.04 -17.12
N LYS A 90 -34.80 -3.07 -17.53
CA LYS A 90 -34.07 -4.31 -17.86
C LYS A 90 -32.71 -4.34 -17.17
N MET A 91 -32.37 -5.49 -16.57
CA MET A 91 -31.09 -5.70 -15.86
C MET A 91 -29.87 -5.45 -16.75
N ALA A 92 -29.93 -5.84 -18.02
CA ALA A 92 -28.85 -5.59 -18.97
C ALA A 92 -28.53 -4.09 -19.14
N ARG A 93 -29.55 -3.23 -19.15
CA ARG A 93 -29.36 -1.79 -19.27
C ARG A 93 -28.87 -1.16 -17.96
N ALA A 94 -29.31 -1.69 -16.83
CA ALA A 94 -28.78 -1.28 -15.52
C ALA A 94 -27.27 -1.57 -15.41
N LYS A 95 -26.81 -2.73 -15.93
CA LYS A 95 -25.38 -3.07 -15.97
C LYS A 95 -24.57 -2.07 -16.82
N VAL A 96 -25.06 -1.72 -18.02
CA VAL A 96 -24.38 -0.73 -18.87
C VAL A 96 -24.30 0.64 -18.19
N PHE A 97 -25.35 1.04 -17.47
CA PHE A 97 -25.33 2.29 -16.70
C PHE A 97 -24.30 2.25 -15.57
N MET A 98 -24.22 1.15 -14.81
CA MET A 98 -23.18 0.96 -13.80
C MET A 98 -21.77 1.05 -14.39
N ASP A 99 -21.52 0.36 -15.50
CA ASP A 99 -20.22 0.34 -16.17
C ASP A 99 -19.84 1.75 -16.64
N LEU A 100 -20.79 2.50 -17.20
CA LEU A 100 -20.58 3.89 -17.63
C LEU A 100 -20.24 4.82 -16.45
N SER A 101 -20.97 4.71 -15.33
CA SER A 101 -20.69 5.50 -14.12
C SER A 101 -19.30 5.20 -13.55
N CYS A 102 -18.87 3.94 -13.56
CA CYS A 102 -17.51 3.56 -13.15
C CYS A 102 -16.44 4.17 -14.06
N ILE A 103 -16.63 4.12 -15.39
CA ILE A 103 -15.70 4.73 -16.35
C ILE A 103 -15.62 6.24 -16.13
N ALA A 104 -16.76 6.90 -15.94
CA ALA A 104 -16.81 8.34 -15.68
C ALA A 104 -16.08 8.71 -14.38
N LEU A 105 -16.28 7.94 -13.30
CA LEU A 105 -15.58 8.15 -12.03
C LEU A 105 -14.05 8.04 -12.21
N ILE A 106 -13.58 6.99 -12.90
CA ILE A 106 -12.15 6.78 -13.15
C ILE A 106 -11.57 7.93 -13.97
N ALA A 107 -12.27 8.38 -15.02
CA ALA A 107 -11.84 9.49 -15.85
C ALA A 107 -11.73 10.81 -15.05
N SER A 108 -12.73 11.12 -14.21
CA SER A 108 -12.70 12.29 -13.33
C SER A 108 -11.50 12.26 -12.39
N ARG A 109 -11.25 11.12 -11.72
CA ARG A 109 -10.13 10.99 -10.77
C ARG A 109 -8.77 11.04 -11.45
N LEU A 110 -8.66 10.55 -12.69
CA LEU A 110 -7.43 10.64 -13.47
C LEU A 110 -7.10 12.10 -13.81
N SER A 111 -8.10 12.88 -14.21
CA SER A 111 -7.95 14.32 -14.47
C SER A 111 -7.52 15.07 -13.20
N ASP A 112 -8.16 14.79 -12.06
CA ASP A 112 -7.82 15.41 -10.77
C ASP A 112 -6.40 15.04 -10.29
N ALA A 113 -5.96 13.81 -10.53
CA ALA A 113 -4.60 13.40 -10.20
C ALA A 113 -3.57 14.18 -11.03
N ALA A 114 -3.81 14.33 -12.33
CA ALA A 114 -2.94 15.08 -13.23
C ALA A 114 -2.87 16.59 -12.90
N SER A 115 -3.97 17.19 -12.42
CA SER A 115 -3.98 18.59 -11.99
C SER A 115 -3.19 18.79 -10.70
N LYS A 116 -3.39 17.91 -9.69
CA LYS A 116 -2.66 17.94 -8.41
C LYS A 116 -1.15 17.76 -8.57
N GLU A 117 -0.72 16.91 -9.50
CA GLU A 117 0.72 16.73 -9.79
C GLU A 117 1.36 18.03 -10.28
N LYS A 118 0.68 18.77 -11.17
CA LYS A 118 1.18 20.06 -11.67
C LYS A 118 1.28 21.08 -10.54
N THR A 119 0.25 21.19 -9.71
CA THR A 119 0.23 22.13 -8.58
C THR A 119 1.31 21.82 -7.57
N THR A 120 1.52 20.55 -7.22
CA THR A 120 2.56 20.14 -6.25
C THR A 120 3.97 20.44 -6.76
N LYS A 121 4.27 20.18 -8.04
CA LYS A 121 5.56 20.55 -8.65
C LYS A 121 5.78 22.07 -8.60
N ILE A 122 4.76 22.85 -8.95
CA ILE A 122 4.82 24.32 -8.90
C ILE A 122 5.13 24.79 -7.47
N VAL A 123 4.39 24.29 -6.48
CA VAL A 123 4.59 24.63 -5.05
C VAL A 123 5.99 24.27 -4.57
N GLN A 124 6.52 23.10 -4.96
CA GLN A 124 7.89 22.70 -4.63
C GLN A 124 8.94 23.65 -5.23
N ILE A 125 8.75 24.06 -6.50
CA ILE A 125 9.64 25.04 -7.16
C ILE A 125 9.61 26.38 -6.41
N TYR A 126 8.44 26.85 -5.98
CA TYR A 126 8.32 28.08 -5.20
C TYR A 126 9.02 27.98 -3.83
N HIS A 127 8.83 26.88 -3.10
CA HIS A 127 9.52 26.67 -1.83
C HIS A 127 11.04 26.61 -1.99
N TYR A 128 11.53 25.93 -3.02
CA TYR A 128 12.95 25.84 -3.33
C TYR A 128 13.55 27.23 -3.63
N LYS A 129 12.93 27.99 -4.54
CA LYS A 129 13.38 29.36 -4.87
C LYS A 129 13.38 30.28 -3.66
N ASN A 130 12.36 30.21 -2.81
CA ASN A 130 12.29 31.01 -1.57
C ASN A 130 13.40 30.65 -0.57
N PHE A 131 13.76 29.36 -0.47
CA PHE A 131 14.86 28.92 0.38
C PHE A 131 16.21 29.44 -0.12
N ASP A 132 16.48 29.35 -1.42
CA ASP A 132 17.73 29.86 -2.01
C ASP A 132 17.88 31.38 -1.84
N ILE A 133 16.81 32.15 -2.07
CA ILE A 133 16.81 33.59 -1.85
C ILE A 133 17.13 33.92 -0.38
N LYS A 134 16.50 33.22 0.57
CA LYS A 134 16.80 33.40 2.01
C LYS A 134 18.25 33.10 2.35
N ARG A 135 18.84 32.04 1.80
CA ARG A 135 20.28 31.72 1.99
C ARG A 135 21.18 32.81 1.41
N ALA A 136 20.87 33.30 0.21
CA ALA A 136 21.66 34.35 -0.44
C ALA A 136 21.64 35.68 0.34
N ILE A 137 20.49 36.05 0.92
CA ILE A 137 20.37 37.22 1.80
C ILE A 137 21.18 37.03 3.08
N LEU A 138 21.07 35.87 3.73
CA LEU A 138 21.80 35.56 4.95
C LEU A 138 23.32 35.61 4.74
N ALA A 139 23.80 35.09 3.60
CA ALA A 139 25.23 35.10 3.25
C ALA A 139 25.78 36.52 3.00
N LYS A 140 24.96 37.45 2.49
CA LYS A 140 25.35 38.85 2.30
C LYS A 140 25.41 39.65 3.62
N ASN A 141 24.69 39.21 4.65
CA ASN A 141 24.57 39.91 5.93
C ASN A 141 25.57 39.41 6.99
N GLN A 142 26.46 38.48 6.66
CA GLN A 142 27.54 38.08 7.57
C GLN A 142 28.62 39.18 7.60
N PRO A 143 29.01 39.70 8.79
CA PRO A 143 30.10 40.67 8.88
C PRO A 143 31.42 40.02 8.45
N LYS A 144 32.22 40.77 7.67
CA LYS A 144 33.56 40.36 7.22
C LYS A 144 34.52 40.26 8.39
#